data_AF-A0AA43CPH5-F1
#
_entry.id   AF-A0AA43CPH5-F1
#
_cell.length_a   1.000
_cell.length_b   1.000
_cell.length_c   1.000
_cell.angle_alpha   90.00
_cell.angle_beta   90.00
_cell.angle_gamma   90.00
#
_symmetry.space_group_name_H-M   'P 1'
#
loop_
_entity.id
_entity.type
_entity.pdbx_description
1 polymer ?
#
loop_
_entity_poly.entity_id
_entity_poly.type
_entity_poly.pdbx_seq_one_letter_code
_entity_poly.pdbx_strand_id
1 'polypeptide(L)'
;MINVEKQLNLFRKQDRALKGLFFAISCLMVVALVVGFRLSTDLEAGMKQSMTPPPGWVERAYLDKNPDVAAAVRSGKFESGWQHYLLHGIEEGRAGVTLTK
;
A
#
# COMPACT_ATOMS: atom_id res chain seq x y z
N MET A 1 -0.19 27.36 46.51
CA MET A 1 -1.27 27.62 45.53
C MET A 1 -0.63 27.84 44.17
N ILE A 2 -0.88 26.96 43.19
CA ILE A 2 -0.40 27.15 41.82
C ILE A 2 -1.22 28.29 41.21
N ASN A 3 -0.57 29.31 40.66
CA ASN A 3 -1.24 30.49 40.13
C ASN A 3 -2.05 30.12 38.87
N VAL A 4 -3.37 30.00 39.03
CA VAL A 4 -4.33 29.52 38.01
C VAL A 4 -4.25 30.36 36.73
N GLU A 5 -4.02 31.66 36.84
CA GLU A 5 -3.86 32.55 35.68
C GLU A 5 -2.62 32.22 34.84
N LYS A 6 -1.54 31.80 35.51
CA LYS A 6 -0.30 31.41 34.83
C LYS A 6 -0.50 30.11 34.05
N GLN A 7 -1.29 29.18 34.59
CA GLN A 7 -1.65 27.92 33.93
C GLN A 7 -2.59 28.16 32.74
N LEU A 8 -3.62 29.00 32.89
CA LEU A 8 -4.53 29.36 31.80
C LEU A 8 -3.81 30.06 30.65
N ASN A 9 -2.90 30.98 30.94
CA ASN A 9 -2.10 31.67 29.92
C ASN A 9 -1.12 30.72 29.22
N LEU A 10 -0.59 29.72 29.92
CA LEU A 10 0.24 28.67 29.32
C LEU A 10 -0.59 27.78 28.37
N PHE A 11 -1.78 27.36 28.80
CA PHE A 11 -2.72 26.57 28.00
C PHE A 11 -3.15 27.32 26.72
N ARG A 12 -3.53 28.59 26.84
CA ARG A 12 -3.88 29.46 25.70
C ARG A 12 -2.72 29.69 24.74
N LYS A 13 -1.47 29.56 25.18
CA LYS A 13 -0.26 29.66 24.35
C LYS A 13 0.01 28.33 23.62
N GLN A 14 -0.22 27.20 24.29
CA GLN A 14 -0.15 25.84 23.72
C GLN A 14 -1.19 25.64 22.59
N ASP A 15 -2.43 26.10 22.78
CA ASP A 15 -3.50 26.01 21.78
C ASP A 15 -3.24 26.86 20.53
N ARG A 16 -2.51 27.96 20.66
CA ARG A 16 -2.17 28.84 19.53
C ARG A 16 -1.12 28.19 18.62
N ALA A 17 -0.16 27.47 19.20
CA ALA A 17 0.85 26.72 18.45
C ALA A 17 0.23 25.48 17.77
N LEU A 18 -0.71 24.80 18.44
CA LEU A 18 -1.39 23.63 17.90
C LEU A 18 -2.27 23.97 16.69
N LYS A 19 -3.00 25.10 16.73
CA LYS A 19 -3.81 25.58 15.60
C LYS A 19 -2.97 25.93 14.36
N GLY A 20 -1.77 26.50 14.55
CA GLY A 20 -0.84 26.77 13.45
C GLY A 20 -0.30 25.49 12.82
N LEU A 21 -0.03 24.46 13.63
CA LEU A 21 0.40 23.14 13.16
C LEU A 21 -0.69 22.43 12.36
N PHE A 22 -1.95 22.47 12.80
CA PHE A 22 -3.08 21.92 12.04
C PHE A 22 -3.29 22.65 10.70
N PHE A 23 -3.12 23.97 10.67
CA PHE A 23 -3.24 24.76 9.44
C PHE A 23 -2.07 24.48 8.47
N ALA A 24 -0.85 24.31 9.00
CA ALA A 24 0.33 23.93 8.20
C ALA A 24 0.22 22.51 7.65
N ILE A 25 -0.27 21.56 8.45
CA ILE A 25 -0.50 20.17 8.02
C ILE A 25 -1.61 20.10 6.97
N SER A 26 -2.71 20.83 7.16
CA SER A 26 -3.78 20.94 6.17
C SER A 26 -3.29 21.59 4.87
N CYS A 27 -2.41 22.60 4.95
CA CYS A 27 -1.82 23.25 3.79
C CYS A 27 -0.90 22.29 3.02
N LEU A 28 -0.08 21.49 3.73
CA LEU A 28 0.80 20.49 3.12
C LEU A 28 0.00 19.39 2.39
N MET A 29 -1.12 18.94 2.96
CA MET A 29 -1.95 17.88 2.38
C MET A 29 -2.70 18.33 1.13
N VAL A 30 -3.20 19.58 1.11
CA VAL A 30 -3.89 20.15 -0.06
C VAL A 30 -2.91 20.48 -1.18
N VAL A 31 -1.70 20.96 -0.87
CA VAL A 31 -0.65 21.21 -1.88
C VAL A 31 -0.16 19.90 -2.50
N ALA A 32 -0.03 18.82 -1.73
CA ALA A 32 0.32 17.49 -2.26
C ALA A 32 -0.75 16.95 -3.24
N LEU A 33 -2.03 17.23 -2.99
CA LEU A 33 -3.17 16.83 -3.82
C LEU A 33 -3.28 17.66 -5.12
N VAL A 34 -2.97 18.97 -5.05
CA VAL A 34 -3.10 19.90 -6.19
C VAL A 34 -1.88 19.89 -7.11
N VAL A 35 -0.67 19.67 -6.58
CA VAL A 35 0.59 19.77 -7.36
C VAL A 35 1.00 18.43 -7.99
N GLY A 36 0.27 17.33 -7.75
CA GLY A 36 0.56 16.06 -8.42
C GLY A 36 2.01 15.63 -8.19
N PHE A 37 2.37 15.42 -6.92
CA PHE A 37 3.68 14.94 -6.46
C PHE A 37 4.00 13.58 -7.11
N ARG A 38 4.51 13.63 -8.35
CA ARG A 38 5.00 12.47 -9.12
C ARG A 38 6.37 12.05 -8.58
N LEU A 39 6.40 11.46 -7.40
CA LEU A 39 7.61 10.86 -6.83
C LEU A 39 7.56 9.33 -6.79
N SER A 40 6.67 8.69 -7.57
CA SER A 40 6.41 7.25 -7.47
C SER A 40 6.60 6.42 -8.74
N THR A 41 7.03 6.98 -9.88
CA THR A 41 7.18 6.13 -11.09
C THR A 41 8.51 5.37 -11.13
N ASP A 42 9.57 5.91 -10.53
CA ASP A 42 10.92 5.35 -10.74
C ASP A 42 11.28 4.28 -9.68
N LEU A 43 10.63 4.30 -8.52
CA LEU A 43 10.76 3.24 -7.50
C LEU A 43 9.79 2.07 -7.74
N GLU A 44 8.60 2.32 -8.30
CA GLU A 44 7.65 1.25 -8.65
C GLU A 44 8.18 0.31 -9.73
N ALA A 45 8.94 0.84 -10.70
CA ALA A 45 9.53 0.04 -11.77
C ALA A 45 10.51 -1.02 -11.24
N GLY A 46 11.20 -0.75 -10.12
CA GLY A 46 12.11 -1.70 -9.48
C GLY A 46 11.39 -2.84 -8.75
N MET A 47 10.23 -2.59 -8.13
CA MET A 47 9.46 -3.63 -7.45
C MET A 47 8.61 -4.48 -8.40
N LYS A 48 8.13 -3.91 -9.51
CA LYS A 48 7.34 -4.65 -10.52
C LYS A 48 8.10 -5.80 -11.17
N GLN A 49 9.43 -5.72 -11.26
CA GLN A 49 10.26 -6.76 -11.89
C GLN A 49 10.17 -8.11 -11.16
N SER A 50 9.97 -8.11 -9.84
CA SER A 50 9.83 -9.33 -9.03
C SER A 50 8.46 -10.01 -9.19
N MET A 51 7.46 -9.30 -9.71
CA MET A 51 6.12 -9.83 -9.97
C MET A 51 6.00 -10.46 -11.37
N THR A 52 7.11 -10.55 -12.11
CA THR A 52 7.10 -11.23 -13.41
C THR A 52 7.19 -12.73 -13.18
N PRO A 53 6.23 -13.54 -13.68
CA PRO A 53 6.29 -14.98 -13.52
C PRO A 53 7.48 -15.58 -14.29
N PRO A 54 8.12 -16.65 -13.77
CA PRO A 54 9.26 -17.28 -14.42
C PRO A 54 8.87 -17.92 -15.76
N PRO A 55 9.82 -18.09 -16.70
CA PRO A 55 9.60 -18.82 -17.94
C PRO A 55 9.04 -20.22 -17.64
N GLY A 56 7.87 -20.53 -18.19
CA GLY A 56 7.17 -21.80 -17.95
C GLY A 56 5.98 -21.70 -17.00
N TRP A 57 5.79 -20.59 -16.26
CA TRP A 57 4.59 -20.39 -15.47
C TRP A 57 3.33 -20.33 -16.35
N VAL A 58 2.32 -21.12 -16.01
CA VAL A 58 1.02 -21.10 -16.71
C VAL A 58 -0.05 -20.57 -15.78
N GLU A 59 -0.23 -19.25 -15.86
CA GLU A 59 -1.23 -18.50 -15.08
C GLU A 59 -2.61 -19.15 -15.13
N ARG A 60 -3.11 -19.46 -16.34
CA ARG A 60 -4.42 -20.07 -16.51
C ARG A 60 -4.56 -21.42 -15.82
N ALA A 61 -3.52 -22.26 -15.87
CA ALA A 61 -3.55 -23.56 -15.21
C ALA A 61 -3.54 -23.44 -13.68
N TYR A 62 -2.89 -22.39 -13.14
CA TYR A 62 -2.97 -22.08 -11.73
C TYR A 62 -4.36 -21.56 -11.33
N LEU A 63 -4.95 -20.66 -12.11
CA LEU A 63 -6.30 -20.13 -11.84
C LEU A 63 -7.41 -21.17 -12.01
N ASP A 64 -7.29 -22.08 -12.98
CA ASP A 64 -8.26 -23.17 -13.18
C ASP A 64 -8.25 -24.16 -12.01
N LYS A 65 -7.08 -24.40 -11.39
CA LYS A 65 -6.95 -25.22 -10.17
C LYS A 65 -7.40 -24.47 -8.90
N ASN A 66 -7.40 -23.14 -8.92
CA ASN A 66 -7.63 -22.28 -7.77
C ASN A 66 -8.71 -21.23 -8.07
N PRO A 67 -9.99 -21.64 -8.12
CA PRO A 67 -11.09 -20.76 -8.53
C PRO A 67 -11.34 -19.60 -7.55
N ASP A 68 -10.96 -19.77 -6.29
CA ASP A 68 -10.92 -18.73 -5.25
C ASP A 68 -9.93 -17.61 -5.60
N VAL A 69 -8.73 -17.99 -6.06
CA VAL A 69 -7.71 -17.06 -6.54
C VAL A 69 -8.20 -16.38 -7.82
N ALA A 70 -8.84 -17.12 -8.73
CA ALA A 70 -9.42 -16.55 -9.93
C ALA A 70 -10.49 -15.49 -9.62
N ALA A 71 -11.32 -15.71 -8.59
CA ALA A 71 -12.28 -14.71 -8.12
C ALA A 71 -11.56 -13.49 -7.49
N ALA A 72 -10.51 -13.72 -6.71
CA ALA A 72 -9.74 -12.66 -6.09
C ALA A 72 -9.03 -11.77 -7.13
N VAL A 73 -8.44 -12.37 -8.17
CA VAL A 73 -7.85 -11.66 -9.31
C VAL A 73 -8.91 -10.85 -10.06
N ARG A 74 -10.08 -11.44 -10.36
CA ARG A 74 -11.19 -10.70 -11.01
C ARG A 74 -11.72 -9.54 -10.18
N SER A 75 -11.69 -9.66 -8.85
CA SER A 75 -12.06 -8.58 -7.93
C SER A 75 -10.97 -7.52 -7.74
N GLY A 76 -9.81 -7.68 -8.38
CA GLY A 76 -8.67 -6.77 -8.25
C GLY A 76 -7.93 -6.85 -6.92
N LYS A 77 -8.16 -7.91 -6.12
CA LYS A 77 -7.40 -8.13 -4.87
C LYS A 77 -5.95 -8.56 -5.14
N PHE A 78 -5.73 -9.25 -6.27
CA PHE A 78 -4.40 -9.59 -6.78
C PHE A 78 -4.34 -9.18 -8.25
N GLU A 79 -3.19 -8.67 -8.69
CA GLU A 79 -2.90 -8.34 -10.09
C GLU A 79 -2.80 -9.60 -10.95
N SER A 80 -2.36 -10.72 -10.37
CA SER A 80 -2.26 -12.03 -11.03
C SER A 80 -2.30 -13.17 -10.02
N GLY A 81 -2.59 -14.37 -10.49
CA GLY A 81 -2.43 -15.61 -9.74
C GLY A 81 -0.97 -15.90 -9.40
N TRP A 82 0.00 -15.44 -10.19
CA TRP A 82 1.42 -15.43 -9.79
C TRP A 82 1.66 -14.62 -8.52
N GLN A 83 1.08 -13.41 -8.42
CA GLN A 83 1.18 -12.61 -7.21
C GLN A 83 0.56 -13.32 -6.01
N HIS A 84 -0.60 -13.96 -6.18
CA HIS A 84 -1.19 -14.79 -5.13
C HIS A 84 -0.27 -15.95 -4.75
N TYR A 85 0.33 -16.62 -5.74
CA TYR A 85 1.21 -17.75 -5.51
C TYR A 85 2.43 -17.36 -4.66
N LEU A 86 3.05 -16.22 -4.95
CA LEU A 86 4.19 -15.69 -4.19
C LEU A 86 3.81 -15.27 -2.76
N LEU A 87 2.65 -14.66 -2.57
CA LEU A 87 2.23 -14.12 -1.28
C LEU A 87 1.62 -15.17 -0.35
N HIS A 88 0.85 -16.11 -0.91
CA HIS A 88 0.04 -17.06 -0.15
C HIS A 88 0.17 -18.49 -0.65
N GLY A 89 0.29 -18.70 -1.96
CA GLY A 89 0.30 -20.06 -2.53
C GLY A 89 1.40 -20.97 -1.98
N ILE A 90 2.58 -20.42 -1.69
CA ILE A 90 3.69 -21.15 -1.06
C ILE A 90 3.34 -21.57 0.38
N GLU A 91 2.77 -20.67 1.17
CA GLU A 91 2.35 -20.94 2.56
C GLU A 91 1.18 -21.93 2.62
N GLU A 92 0.27 -21.85 1.66
CA GLU A 92 -0.87 -22.75 1.51
C GLU A 92 -0.49 -24.12 0.94
N GLY A 93 0.79 -24.34 0.59
CA GLY A 93 1.26 -25.60 0.00
C GLY A 93 0.69 -25.89 -1.39
N ARG A 94 0.21 -24.86 -2.10
CA ARG A 94 -0.32 -25.02 -3.46
C ARG A 94 0.84 -25.21 -4.42
N ALA A 95 0.79 -26.25 -5.25
CA ALA A 95 1.81 -26.46 -6.27
C ALA A 95 1.67 -25.40 -7.38
N GLY A 96 2.71 -24.59 -7.57
CA GLY A 96 2.83 -23.71 -8.72
C GLY A 96 2.84 -24.53 -10.01
N VAL A 97 2.13 -24.07 -11.04
CA VAL A 97 2.10 -24.78 -12.32
C VAL A 97 3.15 -24.18 -13.24
N THR A 98 4.27 -24.88 -13.37
CA THR A 98 5.33 -24.58 -14.33
C THR A 98 5.41 -25.70 -15.36
N LEU A 99 5.45 -25.38 -16.65
CA LEU A 99 5.77 -26.34 -17.71
C LEU A 99 7.27 -26.63 -17.64
N THR A 100 7.64 -27.71 -16.98
CA THR A 100 8.96 -28.33 -17.17
C THR A 100 8.93 -29.09 -18.48
N LYS A 101 9.77 -28.66 -19.44
CA LYS A 101 9.98 -29.35 -20.71
C LYS A 101 10.81 -30.61 -20.53
#